data_AF-A0A6N2KNT2-F1
#
_entry.id   AF-A0A6N2KNT2-F1
#
_cell.length_a   1.000
_cell.length_b   1.000
_cell.length_c   1.000
_cell.angle_alpha   90.00
_cell.angle_beta   90.00
_cell.angle_gamma   90.00
#
_symmetry.space_group_name_H-M   'P 1'
#
loop_
_entity.id
_entity.type
_entity.pdbx_description
1 polymer ?
#
loop_
_entity_poly.entity_id
_entity_poly.type
_entity_poly.pdbx_seq_one_letter_code
_entity_poly.pdbx_strand_id
1 'polypeptide(L)'
;MALWPSLLSKTSSVLVFGFVALNCFVGDRFGSHAQGLITPLLPLHEVQILQNISDKLNINNWATINRTSCGMAEWWNYTTTDNNTQSIVKCNCTFENGSVCHVTNIRVKRFDLNGVLPEELGDLPELVEMQVMSAFSTILSQVH
;
A
#
# COMPACT_ATOMS: atom_id res chain seq x y z
N MET A 1 -61.11 32.30 31.73
CA MET A 1 -60.54 30.94 31.67
C MET A 1 -60.20 30.67 30.21
N ALA A 2 -58.90 30.57 29.90
CA ALA A 2 -58.39 30.49 28.54
C ALA A 2 -58.63 29.09 27.94
N LEU A 3 -59.18 29.06 26.73
CA LEU A 3 -59.22 27.88 25.85
C LEU A 3 -58.16 28.07 24.75
N TRP A 4 -57.20 27.16 24.72
CA TRP A 4 -56.25 26.91 23.61
C TRP A 4 -56.98 26.31 22.39
N PRO A 5 -56.45 26.36 21.14
CA PRO A 5 -55.11 25.85 20.81
C PRO A 5 -54.33 26.61 19.72
N SER A 6 -53.02 26.78 19.95
CA SER A 6 -52.04 27.14 18.90
C SER A 6 -50.85 26.19 18.97
N LEU A 7 -51.15 24.89 18.82
CA LEU A 7 -50.17 23.80 18.74
C LEU A 7 -49.77 23.53 17.28
N LEU A 8 -49.37 24.55 16.52
CA LEU A 8 -48.94 24.37 15.12
C LEU A 8 -47.68 25.15 14.71
N SER A 9 -47.04 25.92 15.60
CA SER A 9 -45.81 26.67 15.26
C SER A 9 -44.51 26.05 15.77
N LYS A 10 -44.57 25.07 16.68
CA LYS A 10 -43.36 24.48 17.30
C LYS A 10 -42.97 23.10 16.77
N THR A 11 -43.89 22.38 16.14
CA THR A 11 -43.64 21.05 15.57
C THR A 11 -42.86 21.09 14.25
N SER A 12 -42.96 22.19 13.51
CA SER A 12 -42.24 22.38 12.24
C SER A 12 -40.73 22.52 12.46
N SER A 13 -40.31 23.21 13.52
CA SER A 13 -38.88 23.41 13.82
C SER A 13 -38.19 22.08 14.21
N VAL A 14 -38.85 21.22 14.98
CA VAL A 14 -38.28 19.93 15.42
C VAL A 14 -38.13 18.95 14.24
N LEU A 15 -39.08 18.93 13.31
CA LEU A 15 -39.04 18.06 12.14
C LEU A 15 -37.88 18.42 11.19
N VAL A 16 -37.58 19.71 11.03
CA VAL A 16 -36.48 20.18 10.17
C VAL A 16 -35.11 19.79 10.75
N PHE A 17 -34.91 19.95 12.07
CA PHE A 17 -33.66 19.53 12.73
C PHE A 17 -33.51 18.00 12.79
N GLY A 18 -34.61 17.25 12.90
CA GLY A 18 -34.61 15.79 12.84
C GLY A 18 -34.20 15.23 11.47
N PHE A 19 -34.62 15.88 10.38
CA PHE A 19 -34.21 15.47 9.02
C PHE A 19 -32.74 15.76 8.74
N VAL A 20 -32.17 16.86 9.25
CA VAL A 20 -30.73 17.16 9.08
C VAL A 20 -29.87 16.14 9.80
N ALA A 21 -30.25 15.73 11.03
CA ALA A 21 -29.55 14.65 11.74
C ALA A 21 -29.68 13.29 11.02
N LEU A 22 -30.87 12.96 10.47
CA LEU A 22 -31.05 11.72 9.69
C LEU A 22 -30.19 11.67 8.43
N ASN A 23 -29.92 12.83 7.79
CA ASN A 23 -29.06 12.90 6.62
C ASN A 23 -27.56 12.95 6.97
N CYS A 24 -27.18 13.29 8.21
CA CYS A 24 -25.80 13.09 8.68
C CYS A 24 -25.48 11.61 8.93
N PHE A 25 -26.45 10.79 9.35
CA PHE A 25 -26.24 9.34 9.50
C PHE A 25 -26.31 8.55 8.19
N VAL A 26 -26.83 9.15 7.11
CA VAL A 26 -26.89 8.53 5.77
C VAL A 26 -25.76 9.03 4.85
N GLY A 27 -25.04 10.09 5.26
CA GLY A 27 -23.96 10.72 4.50
C GLY A 27 -22.57 10.12 4.72
N ASP A 28 -22.31 9.47 5.86
CA ASP A 28 -21.07 8.75 6.07
C ASP A 28 -21.26 7.27 5.70
N ARG A 29 -21.10 6.95 4.42
CA ARG A 29 -20.60 5.63 4.06
C ARG A 29 -19.16 5.54 4.56
N PHE A 30 -18.98 5.32 5.85
CA PHE A 30 -17.84 4.54 6.30
C PHE A 30 -17.98 3.20 5.59
N GLY A 31 -17.18 3.02 4.54
CA GLY A 31 -16.98 1.74 3.90
C GLY A 31 -16.33 0.78 4.90
N SER A 32 -17.09 0.32 5.89
CA SER A 32 -16.81 -0.95 6.52
C SER A 32 -17.53 -2.00 5.69
N HIS A 33 -16.86 -2.44 4.63
CA HIS A 33 -17.08 -3.79 4.15
C HIS A 33 -16.56 -4.75 5.23
N ALA A 34 -17.39 -4.98 6.25
CA ALA A 34 -17.33 -6.22 7.01
C ALA A 34 -17.92 -7.34 6.12
N GLN A 35 -17.25 -7.58 5.00
CA GLN A 35 -17.24 -8.90 4.38
C GLN A 35 -16.16 -9.67 5.14
N GLY A 36 -16.31 -10.99 5.32
CA GLY A 36 -15.21 -11.82 5.79
C GLY A 36 -14.07 -11.78 4.77
N LEU A 37 -13.34 -10.68 4.74
CA LEU A 37 -12.37 -10.34 3.71
C LEU A 37 -11.07 -11.01 4.10
N ILE A 38 -10.73 -12.06 3.36
CA ILE A 38 -9.38 -12.57 3.37
C ILE A 38 -8.51 -11.46 2.76
N THR A 39 -7.89 -10.65 3.61
CA THR A 39 -6.85 -9.71 3.17
C THR A 39 -5.59 -10.53 2.98
N PRO A 40 -5.08 -10.69 1.76
CA PRO A 40 -3.89 -11.47 1.54
C PRO A 40 -2.68 -10.73 2.13
N LEU A 41 -1.89 -11.41 2.96
CA LEU A 41 -0.80 -10.81 3.73
C LEU A 41 0.56 -11.43 3.39
N LEU A 42 1.58 -10.58 3.33
CA LEU A 42 2.96 -11.01 3.29
C LEU A 42 3.36 -11.62 4.65
N PRO A 43 4.10 -12.75 4.66
CA PRO A 43 4.73 -13.28 5.86
C PRO A 43 5.67 -12.26 6.51
N LEU A 44 5.78 -12.32 7.84
CA LEU A 44 6.62 -11.37 8.59
C LEU A 44 8.11 -11.45 8.19
N HIS A 45 8.60 -12.66 7.90
CA HIS A 45 9.98 -12.87 7.47
C HIS A 45 10.27 -12.19 6.13
N GLU A 46 9.38 -12.28 5.14
CA GLU A 46 9.55 -11.58 3.87
C GLU A 46 9.55 -10.07 4.03
N VAL A 47 8.72 -9.53 4.93
CA VAL A 47 8.72 -8.09 5.23
C VAL A 47 10.10 -7.65 5.74
N GLN A 48 10.72 -8.42 6.62
CA GLN A 48 12.05 -8.13 7.17
C GLN A 48 13.15 -8.25 6.09
N ILE A 49 13.07 -9.28 5.25
CA ILE A 49 14.00 -9.48 4.14
C ILE A 49 13.92 -8.29 3.17
N LEU A 50 12.71 -7.88 2.78
CA LEU A 50 12.51 -6.73 1.91
C LEU A 50 13.05 -5.43 2.52
N GLN A 51 12.89 -5.22 3.83
CA GLN A 51 13.42 -4.04 4.53
C GLN A 51 14.95 -3.99 4.44
N ASN A 52 15.60 -5.13 4.71
CA ASN A 52 17.04 -5.25 4.63
C ASN A 52 17.55 -5.06 3.18
N ILE A 53 16.81 -5.56 2.19
CA ILE A 53 17.11 -5.33 0.77
C ILE A 53 17.00 -3.84 0.42
N SER A 54 15.92 -3.14 0.82
CA SER A 54 15.80 -1.70 0.54
C SER A 54 16.93 -0.90 1.16
N ASP A 55 17.32 -1.26 2.39
CA ASP A 55 18.38 -0.56 3.12
C ASP A 55 19.74 -0.77 2.45
N LYS A 56 20.08 -2.03 2.13
CA LYS A 56 21.36 -2.37 1.46
C LYS A 56 21.48 -1.81 0.06
N LEU A 57 20.38 -1.79 -0.69
CA LEU A 57 20.34 -1.27 -2.07
C LEU A 57 20.06 0.23 -2.14
N ASN A 58 19.85 0.90 -1.00
CA ASN A 58 19.53 2.32 -0.89
C ASN A 58 18.28 2.72 -1.73
N ILE A 59 17.24 1.90 -1.66
CA ILE A 59 15.97 2.10 -2.41
C ILE A 59 15.00 2.91 -1.56
N ASN A 60 15.08 4.23 -1.66
CA ASN A 60 14.31 5.16 -0.84
C ASN A 60 12.81 5.23 -1.17
N ASN A 61 12.37 4.74 -2.33
CA ASN A 61 10.95 4.75 -2.70
C ASN A 61 10.14 3.64 -2.02
N TRP A 62 10.77 2.75 -1.24
CA TRP A 62 10.11 1.69 -0.44
C TRP A 62 9.78 2.22 0.97
N ALA A 63 9.02 3.31 1.08
CA ALA A 63 8.96 4.12 2.31
C ALA A 63 8.46 3.42 3.60
N THR A 64 7.64 2.36 3.53
CA THR A 64 7.08 1.64 4.72
C THR A 64 6.67 0.17 4.44
N ILE A 65 7.61 -0.79 4.44
CA ILE A 65 7.26 -2.17 4.06
C ILE A 65 6.44 -2.79 5.18
N ASN A 66 5.27 -3.35 4.85
CA ASN A 66 4.41 -4.00 5.80
C ASN A 66 3.73 -5.24 5.19
N ARG A 67 2.99 -5.96 6.03
CA ARG A 67 2.31 -7.20 5.60
C ARG A 67 1.23 -6.98 4.55
N THR A 68 0.67 -5.76 4.47
CA THR A 68 -0.33 -5.39 3.46
C THR A 68 0.29 -4.81 2.20
N SER A 69 1.62 -4.70 2.10
CA SER A 69 2.30 -4.11 0.95
C SER A 69 1.80 -4.71 -0.36
N CYS A 70 1.66 -6.04 -0.47
CA CYS A 70 1.15 -6.72 -1.66
C CYS A 70 -0.26 -6.33 -2.12
N GLY A 71 -1.07 -5.73 -1.23
CA GLY A 71 -2.42 -5.27 -1.54
C GLY A 71 -2.48 -3.80 -1.95
N MET A 72 -1.39 -3.04 -1.83
CA MET A 72 -1.34 -1.61 -2.13
C MET A 72 -0.71 -1.36 -3.51
N ALA A 73 -1.49 -0.81 -4.44
CA ALA A 73 -1.06 -0.57 -5.83
C ALA A 73 0.10 0.45 -5.95
N GLU A 74 0.23 1.36 -4.99
CA GLU A 74 1.13 2.51 -5.06
C GLU A 74 2.59 2.18 -4.71
N TRP A 75 2.83 1.05 -4.04
CA TRP A 75 4.16 0.67 -3.53
C TRP A 75 5.01 -0.06 -4.57
N TRP A 76 4.40 -0.89 -5.40
CA TRP A 76 5.07 -1.99 -6.13
C TRP A 76 5.34 -1.67 -7.59
N ASN A 77 4.97 -0.48 -8.06
CA ASN A 77 5.15 -0.08 -9.45
C ASN A 77 5.51 1.40 -9.51
N TYR A 78 6.70 1.71 -9.03
CA TYR A 78 7.28 3.04 -9.23
C TYR A 78 8.00 3.05 -10.57
N THR A 79 7.58 3.95 -11.45
CA THR A 79 8.24 4.19 -12.73
C THR A 79 8.22 5.69 -13.00
N THR A 80 9.39 6.26 -13.31
CA THR A 80 9.47 7.67 -13.72
C THR A 80 8.82 7.88 -15.09
N THR A 81 8.43 9.12 -15.41
CA THR A 81 7.74 9.47 -16.68
C THR A 81 8.54 9.08 -17.93
N ASP A 82 9.87 9.05 -17.83
CA ASP A 82 10.80 8.65 -18.89
C ASP A 82 11.11 7.13 -18.89
N ASN A 83 10.43 6.34 -18.04
CA ASN A 83 10.66 4.90 -17.81
C ASN A 83 12.09 4.54 -17.43
N ASN A 84 12.87 5.52 -16.99
CA ASN A 84 14.30 5.38 -16.82
C ASN A 84 14.63 4.75 -15.47
N THR A 85 13.94 5.18 -14.42
CA THR A 85 14.03 4.61 -13.07
C THR A 85 12.77 3.80 -12.80
N GLN A 86 12.94 2.52 -12.46
CA GLN A 86 11.84 1.57 -12.23
C GLN A 86 12.09 0.73 -10.99
N SER A 87 11.13 0.69 -10.09
CA SER A 87 11.10 -0.23 -8.95
C SER A 87 9.76 -0.97 -9.02
N ILE A 88 9.82 -2.19 -9.52
CA ILE A 88 8.68 -3.08 -9.66
C ILE A 88 8.86 -4.27 -8.74
N VAL A 89 7.90 -4.51 -7.87
CA VAL A 89 7.82 -5.72 -7.06
C VAL A 89 6.54 -6.44 -7.49
N LYS A 90 6.52 -7.77 -7.53
CA LYS A 90 5.29 -8.54 -7.80
C LYS A 90 5.07 -9.57 -6.70
N CYS A 91 3.81 -9.71 -6.31
CA CYS A 91 3.37 -10.77 -5.41
C CYS A 91 2.59 -11.83 -6.18
N ASN A 92 2.68 -13.05 -5.67
CA ASN A 92 1.65 -14.04 -5.89
C ASN A 92 0.92 -14.30 -4.57
N CYS A 93 -0.39 -14.10 -4.57
CA CYS A 93 -1.25 -14.25 -3.40
C CYS A 93 -2.24 -15.40 -3.55
N THR A 94 -1.90 -16.46 -4.31
CA THR A 94 -2.77 -17.64 -4.47
C THR A 94 -2.54 -18.70 -3.39
N PHE A 95 -1.67 -18.44 -2.42
CA PHE A 95 -1.30 -19.38 -1.37
C PHE A 95 -2.31 -19.35 -0.21
N GLU A 96 -2.44 -20.48 0.50
CA GLU A 96 -3.32 -20.63 1.66
C GLU A 96 -4.74 -20.08 1.40
N ASN A 97 -5.36 -20.55 0.30
CA ASN A 97 -6.68 -20.11 -0.17
C ASN A 97 -6.79 -18.59 -0.38
N GLY A 98 -5.70 -17.95 -0.80
CA GLY A 98 -5.65 -16.52 -1.05
C GLY A 98 -5.40 -15.66 0.19
N SER A 99 -4.94 -16.25 1.31
CA SER A 99 -4.65 -15.52 2.54
C SER A 99 -3.18 -15.11 2.70
N VAL A 100 -2.27 -15.75 1.96
CA VAL A 100 -0.83 -15.49 2.03
C VAL A 100 -0.31 -15.03 0.67
N CYS A 101 0.49 -13.97 0.69
CA CYS A 101 1.24 -13.48 -0.46
C CYS A 101 2.72 -13.79 -0.31
N HIS A 102 3.37 -14.14 -1.42
CA HIS A 102 4.82 -14.21 -1.50
C HIS A 102 5.35 -13.30 -2.62
N VAL A 103 6.52 -12.71 -2.41
CA VAL A 103 7.21 -11.97 -3.46
C VAL A 103 7.78 -12.91 -4.51
N THR A 104 7.43 -12.65 -5.77
CA THR A 104 7.81 -13.51 -6.91
C THR A 104 8.73 -12.82 -7.90
N ASN A 105 8.65 -11.49 -8.03
CA ASN A 105 9.54 -10.75 -8.90
C ASN A 105 9.98 -9.43 -8.25
N ILE A 106 11.27 -9.13 -8.34
CA ILE A 106 11.84 -7.84 -7.94
C ILE A 106 12.62 -7.28 -9.12
N ARG A 107 12.27 -6.08 -9.57
CA ARG A 107 12.96 -5.37 -10.65
C ARG A 107 13.28 -3.95 -10.24
N VAL A 108 14.56 -3.63 -10.19
CA VAL A 108 15.07 -2.33 -9.77
C VAL A 108 16.03 -1.81 -10.85
N LYS A 109 15.72 -0.65 -11.43
CA LYS A 109 16.46 -0.05 -12.55
C LYS A 109 16.78 1.42 -12.28
N ARG A 110 18.00 1.81 -12.66
CA ARG A 110 18.56 3.17 -12.55
C ARG A 110 18.26 3.85 -11.21
N PHE A 111 18.42 3.07 -10.14
CA PHE A 111 18.65 3.62 -8.81
C PHE A 111 20.15 3.81 -8.64
N ASP A 112 20.53 4.74 -7.76
CA ASP A 112 21.89 4.85 -7.24
C ASP A 112 22.14 3.70 -6.26
N LEU A 113 22.07 2.49 -6.81
CA LEU A 113 22.30 1.25 -6.11
C LEU A 113 23.76 1.26 -5.68
N ASN A 114 23.98 1.49 -4.40
CA ASN A 114 25.27 1.41 -3.79
C ASN A 114 25.41 0.04 -3.12
N GLY A 115 26.62 -0.52 -3.09
CA GLY A 115 26.90 -1.77 -2.37
C GLY A 115 26.80 -3.06 -3.18
N VAL A 116 26.73 -4.17 -2.44
CA VAL A 116 26.72 -5.55 -2.96
C VAL A 116 25.28 -6.05 -3.01
N LEU A 117 24.96 -6.88 -4.00
CA LEU A 117 23.68 -7.56 -4.08
C LEU A 117 23.43 -8.35 -2.76
N PRO A 118 22.36 -8.06 -2.01
CA PRO A 118 22.08 -8.73 -0.75
C PRO A 118 21.93 -10.25 -0.93
N GLU A 119 22.58 -11.04 -0.08
CA GLU A 119 22.38 -12.49 -0.08
C GLU A 119 20.97 -12.89 0.39
N GLU A 120 20.32 -12.01 1.16
CA GLU A 120 18.97 -12.19 1.69
C GLU A 120 17.90 -12.27 0.60
N LEU A 121 18.23 -11.89 -0.64
CA LEU A 121 17.38 -12.15 -1.79
C LEU A 121 17.13 -13.65 -2.01
N GLY A 122 18.10 -14.50 -1.62
CA GLY A 122 17.95 -15.95 -1.64
C GLY A 122 17.03 -16.49 -0.53
N ASP A 123 16.71 -15.68 0.48
CA ASP A 123 15.83 -16.07 1.58
C ASP A 123 14.34 -15.84 1.25
N LEU A 124 14.03 -15.21 0.10
CA LEU A 124 12.65 -15.08 -0.38
C LEU A 124 12.18 -16.41 -0.99
N PRO A 125 11.21 -17.11 -0.39
CA PRO A 125 10.91 -18.50 -0.70
C PRO A 125 10.35 -18.73 -2.10
N GLU A 126 9.62 -17.76 -2.64
CA GLU A 126 8.92 -17.88 -3.93
C GLU A 126 9.48 -16.91 -4.98
N LEU A 127 10.69 -16.36 -4.76
CA LEU A 127 11.30 -15.43 -5.71
C LEU A 127 11.71 -16.16 -6.98
N VAL A 128 11.10 -15.78 -8.11
CA VAL A 128 11.34 -16.40 -9.43
C VAL A 128 12.23 -15.53 -10.30
N GLU A 129 12.03 -14.21 -10.27
CA GLU A 129 12.77 -13.28 -11.12
C GLU A 129 13.36 -12.14 -10.29
N MET A 130 14.66 -11.93 -10.47
CA MET A 130 15.32 -10.72 -10.01
C MET A 130 16.01 -10.01 -11.16
N GLN A 131 15.73 -8.71 -11.32
CA GLN A 131 16.46 -7.85 -12.26
C GLN A 131 16.97 -6.61 -11.54
N VAL A 132 18.29 -6.40 -11.62
CA VAL A 132 18.96 -5.22 -11.06
C VAL A 132 19.74 -4.54 -12.16
N MET A 133 19.51 -3.23 -12.36
CA MET A 133 20.26 -2.41 -13.31
C MET A 133 20.62 -1.08 -12.64
N SER A 134 21.90 -0.88 -12.33
CA SER A 134 22.40 0.38 -11.77
C SER A 134 22.59 1.44 -12.86
N ALA A 135 22.49 2.72 -12.48
CA ALA A 135 22.86 3.82 -13.37
C ALA A 135 24.40 3.87 -13.48
N PHE A 136 24.94 3.73 -14.70
CA PHE A 136 26.38 3.75 -14.98
C PHE A 136 27.11 5.05 -14.60
N SER A 137 26.40 6.08 -14.09
CA SER A 137 26.96 7.35 -13.63
C SER A 137 28.02 7.19 -12.52
N THR A 138 27.87 6.17 -11.66
CA THR A 138 28.83 5.90 -10.56
C THR A 138 30.14 5.28 -11.04
N ILE A 139 30.19 4.66 -12.23
CA ILE A 139 31.44 4.08 -12.75
C ILE A 139 32.41 5.19 -13.20
N LEU A 140 31.90 6.36 -13.63
CA LEU A 140 32.76 7.48 -14.01
C LEU A 140 33.30 8.29 -12.83
N SER A 141 32.73 8.17 -11.62
CA SER A 141 33.27 8.82 -10.42
C SER A 141 34.32 7.99 -9.67
N GLN A 142 34.56 6.73 -10.09
CA GLN A 142 35.58 5.84 -9.53
C GLN A 142 36.81 5.68 -10.45
N VAL A 143 36.88 6.43 -11.55
CA VAL A 143 38.01 6.45 -12.52
C VAL A 143 38.72 7.81 -12.52
N HIS A 144 38.69 8.54 -11.41
CA HIS A 144 39.56 9.71 -11.19
C HIS A 144 40.40 9.51 -9.93
#